data_AF-A0A9K3KF33-F1
#
_entry.id   AF-A0A9K3KF33-F1
#
_cell.length_a   1.000
_cell.length_b   1.000
_cell.length_c   1.000
_cell.angle_alpha   90.00
_cell.angle_beta   90.00
_cell.angle_gamma   90.00
#
_symmetry.space_group_name_H-M   'P 1'
#
loop_
_entity.id
_entity.type
_entity.pdbx_description
1 polymer ?
#
loop_
_entity_poly.entity_id
_entity_poly.type
_entity_poly.pdbx_seq_one_letter_code
_entity_poly.pdbx_strand_id
1 'polypeptide(L)'
;MVSCNWSLATAADFLASLGDEHGTYLSLFTIMQPASVFALPLVDATVHKCGFGAAFQCVNGLTFVYILIKLTSHNLNVHIVTFIMVAVVRCYLFAVTFSFLPRLLSPDAVGKGTGFLYMVGGVASFVNIPLNNMVLHTGFFPPNLLYLLLTIPTTLMAVVVQLTIAKEDKDKRQKQQQALMS
;
A
#
# COMPACT_ATOMS: atom_id res chain seq x y z
N MET A 1 4.81 -1.09 1.28
CA MET A 1 5.63 0.14 1.36
C MET A 1 6.53 0.33 0.13
N VAL A 2 7.17 -0.73 -0.38
CA VAL A 2 8.08 -0.65 -1.55
C VAL A 2 7.41 -0.13 -2.83
N SER A 3 6.15 -0.54 -3.10
CA SER A 3 5.41 -0.07 -4.30
C SER A 3 4.93 1.38 -4.21
N CYS A 4 4.95 1.99 -3.02
CA CYS A 4 4.38 3.31 -2.77
C CYS A 4 5.42 4.43 -2.79
N ASN A 5 6.70 4.14 -3.05
CA ASN A 5 7.75 5.15 -3.14
C ASN A 5 8.45 5.07 -4.51
N TRP A 6 7.70 4.73 -5.55
CA TRP A 6 8.18 4.90 -6.89
C TRP A 6 8.30 6.39 -7.17
N SER A 7 9.55 6.82 -7.25
CA SER A 7 10.01 8.17 -7.52
C SER A 7 9.20 8.77 -8.67
N LEU A 8 8.87 10.06 -8.59
CA LEU A 8 8.26 10.80 -9.71
C LEU A 8 8.95 10.52 -11.06
N ALA A 9 10.25 10.18 -11.05
CA ALA A 9 11.03 9.75 -12.21
C ALA A 9 10.42 8.55 -12.96
N THR A 10 10.05 7.45 -12.29
CA THR A 10 9.51 6.26 -12.97
C THR A 10 8.08 6.49 -13.48
N ALA A 11 7.29 7.31 -12.77
CA ALA A 11 5.97 7.73 -13.25
C ALA A 11 6.08 8.68 -14.45
N ALA A 12 7.05 9.59 -14.43
CA ALA A 12 7.36 10.48 -15.55
C ALA A 12 7.82 9.69 -16.77
N ASP A 13 8.76 8.75 -16.60
CA ASP A 13 9.29 7.90 -17.68
C ASP A 13 8.19 7.00 -18.26
N PHE A 14 7.31 6.45 -17.41
CA PHE A 14 6.16 5.65 -17.86
C PHE A 14 5.13 6.50 -18.63
N LEU A 15 4.81 7.69 -18.14
CA LEU A 15 3.84 8.56 -18.82
C LEU A 15 4.40 9.15 -20.11
N ALA A 16 5.69 9.51 -20.12
CA ALA A 16 6.41 9.89 -21.32
C ALA A 16 6.41 8.76 -22.35
N SER A 17 6.60 7.50 -21.93
CA SER A 17 6.53 6.34 -22.84
C SER A 17 5.14 6.09 -23.43
N LEU A 18 4.08 6.57 -22.76
CA LEU A 18 2.71 6.48 -23.23
C LEU A 18 2.30 7.69 -24.09
N GLY A 19 3.15 8.71 -24.23
CA GLY A 19 2.92 9.89 -25.07
C GLY A 19 2.56 11.18 -24.32
N ASP A 20 2.79 11.27 -23.00
CA ASP A 20 2.63 12.53 -22.24
C ASP A 20 3.82 13.47 -22.45
N GLU A 21 3.91 14.09 -23.63
CA GLU A 21 4.99 15.03 -23.98
C GLU A 21 4.93 16.36 -23.20
N HIS A 22 3.77 16.69 -22.61
CA HIS A 22 3.55 17.96 -21.89
C HIS A 22 3.56 17.81 -20.36
N GLY A 23 3.77 16.60 -19.82
CA GLY A 23 3.81 16.34 -18.38
C GLY A 23 2.50 16.67 -17.65
N THR A 24 1.37 16.69 -18.36
CA THR A 24 0.07 17.06 -17.79
C THR A 24 -0.44 15.94 -16.88
N TYR A 25 -0.23 14.68 -17.28
CA TYR A 25 -0.63 13.52 -16.48
C TYR A 25 0.32 13.32 -15.29
N LEU A 26 1.60 13.66 -15.43
CA LEU A 26 2.53 13.69 -14.31
C LEU A 26 2.13 14.74 -13.25
N SER A 27 1.72 15.93 -13.69
CA SER A 27 1.24 16.99 -12.80
C SER A 27 -0.04 16.56 -12.08
N LEU A 28 -0.99 15.96 -12.80
CA LEU A 28 -2.21 15.36 -12.23
C LEU A 28 -1.87 14.28 -11.20
N PHE A 29 -0.95 13.36 -11.52
CA PHE A 29 -0.51 12.33 -10.59
C PHE A 29 0.08 12.94 -9.30
N THR A 30 0.86 14.01 -9.43
CA THR A 30 1.49 14.69 -8.30
C THR A 30 0.48 15.39 -7.40
N ILE A 31 -0.50 16.08 -7.98
CA ILE A 31 -1.60 16.76 -7.25
C ILE A 31 -2.56 15.75 -6.61
N MET A 32 -2.73 14.59 -7.23
CA MET A 32 -3.56 13.50 -6.70
C MET A 32 -3.00 12.88 -5.42
N GLN A 33 -1.69 12.98 -5.17
CA GLN A 33 -1.08 12.41 -3.96
C GLN A 33 -1.55 13.09 -2.67
N PRO A 34 -1.48 14.43 -2.51
CA PRO A 34 -2.03 15.10 -1.33
C PRO A 34 -3.57 15.04 -1.29
N ALA A 35 -4.25 14.96 -2.44
CA ALA A 35 -5.71 14.77 -2.49
C ALA A 35 -6.18 13.43 -1.88
N SER A 36 -5.26 12.47 -1.65
CA SER A 36 -5.58 11.21 -0.98
C SER A 36 -6.11 11.37 0.45
N VAL A 37 -5.90 12.53 1.09
CA VAL A 37 -6.44 12.83 2.44
C VAL A 37 -7.97 12.71 2.48
N PHE A 38 -8.66 12.97 1.38
CA PHE A 38 -10.12 12.77 1.29
C PHE A 38 -10.56 11.31 1.44
N ALA A 39 -9.65 10.35 1.28
CA ALA A 39 -9.93 8.94 1.50
C ALA A 39 -9.88 8.53 2.98
N LEU A 40 -9.35 9.37 3.88
CA LEU A 40 -9.22 9.06 5.32
C LEU A 40 -10.54 8.65 6.01
N PRO A 41 -11.69 9.34 5.79
CA PRO A 41 -12.95 8.95 6.43
C PRO A 41 -13.41 7.55 6.02
N LEU A 42 -13.11 7.16 4.77
CA LEU A 42 -13.42 5.83 4.26
C LEU A 42 -12.54 4.77 4.95
N VAL A 43 -11.26 5.08 5.19
CA VAL A 43 -10.37 4.21 5.95
C VAL A 43 -10.88 4.03 7.37
N ASP A 44 -11.19 5.13 8.05
CA ASP A 44 -11.63 5.12 9.44
C ASP A 44 -12.92 4.30 9.61
N ALA A 45 -13.90 4.51 8.73
CA ALA A 45 -15.12 3.71 8.70
C ALA A 45 -14.85 2.20 8.49
N THR A 46 -13.88 1.85 7.65
CA THR A 46 -13.53 0.45 7.35
C THR A 46 -12.80 -0.21 8.51
N VAL A 47 -11.85 0.50 9.14
CA VAL A 47 -11.12 -0.01 10.31
C VAL A 47 -12.07 -0.17 11.51
N HIS A 48 -12.97 0.78 11.72
CA HIS A 48 -13.90 0.74 12.85
C HIS A 48 -14.96 -0.35 12.72
N LYS A 49 -15.50 -0.58 11.50
CA LYS A 49 -16.56 -1.58 11.27
C LYS A 49 -16.05 -2.99 11.02
N CYS A 50 -14.95 -3.16 10.28
CA CYS A 50 -14.47 -4.46 9.82
C CYS A 50 -13.15 -4.90 10.48
N GLY A 51 -12.56 -4.03 11.31
CA GLY A 51 -11.30 -4.28 11.98
C GLY A 51 -10.07 -4.11 11.09
N PHE A 52 -8.90 -4.19 11.72
CA PHE A 52 -7.59 -4.03 11.07
C PHE A 52 -7.32 -5.10 10.03
N GLY A 53 -7.81 -6.33 10.29
CA GLY A 53 -7.65 -7.44 9.39
C GLY A 53 -8.24 -7.16 8.02
N ALA A 54 -9.55 -6.90 7.95
CA ALA A 54 -10.23 -6.60 6.70
C ALA A 54 -9.64 -5.37 6.00
N ALA A 55 -9.23 -4.35 6.76
CA ALA A 55 -8.58 -3.17 6.20
C ALA A 55 -7.28 -3.51 5.43
N PHE A 56 -6.41 -4.37 5.97
CA PHE A 56 -5.20 -4.83 5.26
C PHE A 56 -5.53 -5.64 3.99
N GLN A 57 -6.57 -6.47 4.02
CA GLN A 57 -7.01 -7.19 2.82
C GLN A 57 -7.59 -6.26 1.75
N CYS A 58 -8.35 -5.23 2.15
CA CYS A 58 -8.81 -4.19 1.24
C CYS A 58 -7.62 -3.50 0.56
N VAL A 59 -6.58 -3.12 1.31
CA VAL A 59 -5.38 -2.49 0.73
C VAL A 59 -4.74 -3.39 -0.32
N ASN A 60 -4.57 -4.69 -0.02
CA ASN A 60 -3.97 -5.65 -0.95
C ASN A 60 -4.86 -5.92 -2.17
N GLY A 61 -6.18 -6.01 -1.97
CA GLY A 61 -7.15 -6.19 -3.05
C GLY A 61 -7.15 -4.99 -4.00
N LEU A 62 -7.24 -3.77 -3.48
CA LEU A 62 -7.10 -2.56 -4.30
C LEU A 62 -5.72 -2.50 -4.98
N THR A 63 -4.67 -2.97 -4.30
CA THR A 63 -3.32 -3.04 -4.86
C THR A 63 -3.25 -3.95 -6.08
N PHE A 64 -3.81 -5.15 -5.96
CA PHE A 64 -3.87 -6.11 -7.05
C PHE A 64 -4.67 -5.55 -8.24
N VAL A 65 -5.82 -4.93 -7.98
CA VAL A 65 -6.68 -4.35 -9.02
C VAL A 65 -5.96 -3.25 -9.78
N TYR A 66 -5.26 -2.31 -9.12
CA TYR A 66 -4.57 -1.24 -9.85
C TYR A 66 -3.38 -1.77 -10.66
N ILE A 67 -2.63 -2.77 -10.15
CA ILE A 67 -1.51 -3.37 -10.89
C ILE A 67 -2.05 -4.09 -12.14
N LEU A 68 -3.18 -4.78 -12.01
CA LEU A 68 -3.83 -5.44 -13.14
C LEU A 68 -4.29 -4.44 -14.20
N ILE A 69 -4.87 -3.30 -13.80
CA ILE A 69 -5.26 -2.21 -14.71
C ILE A 69 -4.01 -1.64 -15.41
N LYS A 70 -2.90 -1.43 -14.69
CA LYS A 70 -1.64 -0.98 -15.30
C LYS A 70 -1.10 -1.94 -16.34
N LEU A 71 -1.25 -3.25 -16.12
CA LEU A 71 -0.72 -4.27 -17.02
C LEU A 71 -1.57 -4.43 -18.28
N THR A 72 -2.89 -4.26 -18.15
CA THR A 72 -3.85 -4.54 -19.22
C THR A 72 -4.20 -3.32 -20.07
N SER A 73 -4.11 -2.10 -19.53
CA SER A 73 -4.52 -0.88 -20.23
C SER A 73 -3.34 -0.01 -20.68
N HIS A 74 -3.25 0.21 -21.99
CA HIS A 74 -2.33 1.15 -22.65
C HIS A 74 -2.97 2.53 -22.90
N ASN A 75 -4.22 2.74 -22.49
CA ASN A 75 -4.94 4.01 -22.68
C ASN A 75 -4.60 5.02 -21.57
N LEU A 76 -4.16 6.23 -21.93
CA LEU A 76 -3.83 7.31 -20.98
C LEU A 76 -4.98 7.65 -20.01
N ASN A 77 -6.21 7.71 -20.51
CA ASN A 77 -7.38 8.06 -19.69
C ASN A 77 -7.66 7.04 -18.57
N VAL A 78 -7.34 5.76 -18.80
CA VAL A 78 -7.52 4.71 -17.79
C VAL A 78 -6.49 4.84 -16.67
N HIS A 79 -5.32 5.42 -16.95
CA HIS A 79 -4.29 5.66 -15.93
C HIS A 79 -4.66 6.74 -14.91
N ILE A 80 -5.58 7.66 -15.24
CA ILE A 80 -6.13 8.60 -14.26
C ILE A 80 -6.83 7.85 -13.12
N VAL A 81 -7.58 6.78 -13.44
CA VAL A 81 -8.22 5.92 -12.43
C VAL A 81 -7.17 5.22 -11.57
N THR A 82 -6.09 4.75 -12.19
CA THR A 82 -4.95 4.16 -11.47
C THR A 82 -4.29 5.16 -10.52
N PHE A 83 -4.20 6.44 -10.88
CA PHE A 83 -3.66 7.49 -9.99
C PHE A 83 -4.55 7.72 -8.77
N ILE A 84 -5.87 7.71 -8.95
CA ILE A 84 -6.83 7.79 -7.85
C ILE A 84 -6.69 6.55 -6.96
N MET A 85 -6.65 5.35 -7.56
CA MET A 85 -6.52 4.10 -6.81
C MET A 85 -5.23 4.03 -6.00
N VAL A 86 -4.08 4.40 -6.58
CA VAL A 86 -2.81 4.35 -5.85
C VAL A 86 -2.75 5.39 -4.73
N ALA A 87 -3.36 6.55 -4.92
CA ALA A 87 -3.53 7.56 -3.89
C ALA A 87 -4.37 7.03 -2.71
N VAL A 88 -5.50 6.39 -3.00
CA VAL A 88 -6.37 5.77 -2.00
C VAL A 88 -5.67 4.61 -1.28
N VAL A 89 -5.01 3.72 -2.01
CA VAL A 89 -4.23 2.59 -1.44
C VAL A 89 -3.14 3.09 -0.50
N ARG A 90 -2.43 4.16 -0.88
CA ARG A 90 -1.39 4.76 -0.06
C ARG A 90 -1.96 5.34 1.23
N CYS A 91 -3.07 6.07 1.15
CA CYS A 91 -3.77 6.60 2.32
C CYS A 91 -4.20 5.47 3.27
N TYR A 92 -4.84 4.43 2.73
CA TYR A 92 -5.22 3.22 3.46
C TYR A 92 -4.03 2.56 4.15
N LEU A 93 -2.94 2.34 3.43
CA LEU A 93 -1.75 1.67 3.98
C LEU A 93 -1.16 2.48 5.14
N PHE A 94 -1.00 3.80 5.01
CA PHE A 94 -0.45 4.62 6.07
C PHE A 94 -1.38 4.69 7.27
N ALA A 95 -2.66 5.01 7.07
CA ALA A 95 -3.62 5.12 8.15
C ALA A 95 -3.75 3.81 8.94
N VAL A 96 -3.90 2.67 8.26
CA VAL A 96 -4.00 1.36 8.93
C VAL A 96 -2.69 1.01 9.66
N THR A 97 -1.53 1.27 9.06
CA THR A 97 -0.22 0.99 9.70
C THR A 97 -0.02 1.83 10.96
N PHE A 98 -0.30 3.14 10.89
CA PHE A 98 -0.16 4.05 12.02
C PHE A 98 -1.20 3.82 13.11
N SER A 99 -2.41 3.39 12.77
CA SER A 99 -3.43 3.02 13.74
C SER A 99 -3.14 1.65 14.39
N PHE A 100 -2.42 0.76 13.71
CA PHE A 100 -2.03 -0.56 14.23
C PHE A 100 -0.75 -0.51 15.08
N LEU A 101 0.18 0.40 14.79
CA LEU A 101 1.47 0.48 15.48
C LEU A 101 1.38 0.68 17.01
N PRO A 102 0.48 1.53 17.55
CA PRO A 102 0.28 1.69 19.00
C PRO A 102 -0.37 0.47 19.67
N ARG A 103 -0.98 -0.44 18.89
CA ARG A 103 -1.50 -1.71 19.44
C ARG A 103 -0.40 -2.75 19.62
N LEU A 104 0.63 -2.72 18.77
CA LEU A 104 1.77 -3.63 18.83
C LEU A 104 2.89 -3.14 19.76
N LEU A 105 3.13 -1.83 19.78
CA LEU A 105 4.21 -1.20 20.54
C LEU A 105 3.63 -0.35 21.66
N SER A 106 4.30 -0.36 22.81
CA SER A 106 4.01 0.57 23.91
C SER A 106 4.08 2.03 23.40
N PRO A 107 3.27 2.97 23.92
CA PRO A 107 3.21 4.37 23.45
C PRO A 107 4.59 5.03 23.32
N ASP A 108 5.52 4.72 24.22
CA ASP A 108 6.89 5.27 24.22
C ASP A 108 7.78 4.73 23.08
N ALA A 109 7.42 3.60 22.48
CA ALA A 109 8.17 2.95 21.41
C ALA A 109 7.58 3.15 20.01
N VAL A 110 6.37 3.73 19.89
CA VAL A 110 5.69 3.96 18.60
C VAL A 110 6.54 4.82 17.67
N GLY A 111 7.18 5.88 18.19
CA GLY A 111 8.06 6.76 17.42
C GLY A 111 9.28 6.02 16.84
N LYS A 112 9.93 5.17 17.66
CA LYS A 112 11.06 4.35 17.23
C LYS A 112 10.65 3.29 16.20
N GLY A 113 9.50 2.63 16.41
CA GLY A 113 8.94 1.67 15.47
C GLY A 113 8.61 2.30 14.12
N THR A 114 8.03 3.50 14.15
CA THR A 114 7.74 4.28 12.93
C THR A 114 9.03 4.61 12.20
N GLY A 115 10.02 5.17 12.89
CA GLY A 115 11.32 5.52 12.31
C GLY A 115 11.99 4.31 11.65
N PHE A 116 11.96 3.14 12.32
CA PHE A 116 12.50 1.91 11.77
C PHE A 116 11.74 1.44 10.52
N LEU A 117 10.41 1.49 10.52
CA LEU A 117 9.58 1.15 9.35
C LEU A 117 9.93 2.05 8.14
N TYR A 118 10.10 3.36 8.35
CA TYR A 118 10.52 4.27 7.28
C TYR A 118 11.96 4.06 6.86
N MET A 119 12.87 3.72 7.77
CA MET A 119 14.25 3.38 7.43
C MET A 119 14.29 2.15 6.52
N VAL A 120 13.61 1.06 6.89
CA VAL A 120 13.51 -0.14 6.05
C VAL A 120 12.82 0.17 4.72
N GLY A 121 11.76 0.98 4.73
CA GLY A 121 11.08 1.44 3.52
C GLY A 121 11.99 2.27 2.60
N GLY A 122 12.82 3.14 3.16
CA GLY A 122 13.80 3.94 2.45
C GLY A 122 14.92 3.10 1.86
N VAL A 123 15.48 2.16 2.65
CA VAL A 123 16.49 1.20 2.16
C VAL A 123 15.91 0.34 1.02
N ALA A 124 14.69 -0.16 1.18
CA ALA A 124 14.01 -0.92 0.13
C ALA A 124 13.69 -0.06 -1.11
N SER A 125 13.60 1.27 -0.97
CA SER A 125 13.40 2.17 -2.11
C SER A 125 14.63 2.27 -3.01
N PHE A 126 15.84 1.94 -2.53
CA PHE A 126 17.03 1.88 -3.39
C PHE A 126 16.93 0.77 -4.44
N VAL A 127 16.16 -0.28 -4.20
CA VAL A 127 15.87 -1.33 -5.19
C VAL A 127 15.13 -0.77 -6.42
N ASN A 128 14.49 0.40 -6.29
CA ASN A 128 13.84 1.05 -7.42
C ASN A 128 14.86 1.59 -8.46
N ILE A 129 16.09 1.90 -8.06
CA ILE A 129 17.13 2.44 -8.96
C ILE A 129 17.51 1.43 -10.06
N PRO A 130 17.91 0.17 -9.75
CA PRO A 130 18.21 -0.81 -10.78
C PRO A 130 16.96 -1.20 -11.57
N LEU A 131 15.77 -1.20 -10.95
CA LEU A 131 14.53 -1.45 -11.66
C LEU A 131 14.24 -0.38 -12.72
N ASN A 132 14.47 0.91 -12.42
CA ASN A 132 14.27 1.98 -13.40
C ASN A 132 15.21 1.84 -14.60
N ASN A 133 16.45 1.39 -14.37
CA ASN A 133 17.37 1.06 -15.46
C ASN A 133 16.88 -0.13 -16.30
N MET A 134 16.28 -1.16 -15.69
CA MET A 134 15.73 -2.29 -16.44
C MET A 134 14.53 -1.88 -17.32
N VAL A 135 13.69 -0.96 -16.85
CA VAL A 135 12.55 -0.41 -17.61
C VAL A 135 13.02 0.19 -18.94
N LEU A 136 14.10 0.99 -18.91
CA LEU A 136 14.63 1.67 -20.09
C LEU A 136 15.17 0.69 -21.15
N HIS A 137 15.59 -0.51 -20.74
CA HIS A 137 16.18 -1.51 -21.65
C HIS A 137 15.22 -2.62 -22.10
N THR A 138 14.22 -3.00 -21.30
CA THR A 138 13.36 -4.17 -21.55
C THR A 138 11.86 -3.84 -21.62
N GLY A 139 11.49 -2.57 -21.48
CA GLY A 139 10.10 -2.10 -21.48
C GLY A 139 9.42 -2.22 -20.10
N PHE A 140 8.15 -1.84 -20.05
CA PHE A 140 7.40 -1.69 -18.80
C PHE A 140 6.73 -2.97 -18.28
N PHE A 141 6.78 -4.06 -19.05
CA PHE A 141 6.15 -5.33 -18.69
C PHE A 141 6.89 -6.10 -17.57
N PRO A 142 8.23 -6.30 -17.62
CA PRO A 142 8.97 -7.00 -16.56
C PRO A 142 8.88 -6.37 -15.16
N PRO A 143 8.97 -5.03 -14.99
CA PRO A 143 8.80 -4.41 -13.69
C PRO A 143 7.40 -4.64 -13.14
N ASN A 144 6.34 -4.40 -13.95
CA ASN A 144 4.96 -4.59 -13.51
C ASN A 144 4.69 -6.05 -13.08
N LEU A 145 5.31 -7.03 -13.74
CA LEU A 145 5.25 -8.44 -13.32
C LEU A 145 5.97 -8.67 -11.98
N LEU A 146 7.13 -8.05 -11.77
CA LEU A 146 7.84 -8.11 -10.49
C LEU A 146 6.98 -7.52 -9.36
N TYR A 147 6.27 -6.41 -9.59
CA TYR A 147 5.36 -5.82 -8.60
C TYR A 147 4.16 -6.72 -8.30
N LEU A 148 3.60 -7.40 -9.31
CA LEU A 148 2.55 -8.40 -9.09
C LEU A 148 3.08 -9.52 -8.19
N LEU A 149 4.28 -10.03 -8.48
CA LEU A 149 4.95 -11.06 -7.67
C LEU A 149 5.23 -10.58 -6.25
N LEU A 150 5.63 -9.32 -6.06
CA LEU A 150 5.91 -8.73 -4.74
C LEU A 150 4.62 -8.46 -3.93
N THR A 151 3.47 -8.39 -4.61
CA THR A 151 2.15 -8.24 -3.98
C THR A 151 1.68 -9.55 -3.32
N ILE A 152 2.16 -10.70 -3.80
CA ILE A 152 1.82 -12.02 -3.25
C ILE A 152 2.33 -12.19 -1.80
N PRO A 153 3.62 -11.99 -1.47
CA PRO A 153 4.11 -12.14 -0.10
C PRO A 153 3.52 -11.07 0.85
N THR A 154 3.23 -9.87 0.36
CA THR A 154 2.54 -8.84 1.17
C THR A 154 1.09 -9.21 1.47
N THR A 155 0.41 -9.89 0.54
CA THR A 155 -0.92 -10.45 0.78
C THR A 155 -0.88 -11.60 1.78
N LEU A 156 0.11 -12.50 1.67
CA LEU A 156 0.30 -13.59 2.63
C LEU A 156 0.59 -13.07 4.04
N MET A 157 1.47 -12.06 4.18
CA MET A 157 1.76 -11.44 5.47
C MET A 157 0.51 -10.78 6.09
N ALA A 158 -0.35 -10.16 5.28
CA ALA A 158 -1.62 -9.62 5.77
C ALA A 158 -2.56 -10.72 6.28
N VAL A 159 -2.61 -11.89 5.62
CA VAL A 159 -3.38 -13.04 6.11
C VAL A 159 -2.81 -13.58 7.43
N VAL A 160 -1.49 -13.66 7.55
CA VAL A 160 -0.85 -14.08 8.82
C VAL A 160 -1.21 -13.11 9.95
N VAL A 161 -1.12 -11.80 9.71
CA VAL A 161 -1.52 -10.77 10.70
C VAL A 161 -2.99 -10.91 11.08
N GLN A 162 -3.88 -11.14 10.11
CA GLN A 162 -5.30 -11.40 10.38
C GLN A 162 -5.52 -12.61 11.29
N LEU A 163 -4.86 -13.73 10.99
CA LEU A 163 -4.98 -14.96 11.77
C LEU A 163 -4.45 -14.78 13.20
N THR A 164 -3.39 -14.00 13.38
CA THR A 164 -2.84 -13.67 14.70
C THR A 164 -3.83 -12.85 15.52
N ILE A 165 -4.42 -11.80 14.93
CA ILE A 165 -5.42 -10.97 15.61
C ILE A 165 -6.65 -11.81 15.99
N ALA A 166 -7.12 -12.68 15.09
CA ALA A 166 -8.24 -13.56 15.35
C ALA A 166 -7.96 -14.58 16.47
N LYS A 167 -6.71 -15.02 16.63
CA LYS A 167 -6.30 -15.89 17.74
C LYS A 167 -6.27 -15.12 19.06
N GLU A 168 -5.70 -13.92 19.10
CA GLU A 168 -5.67 -13.09 20.32
C GLU A 168 -7.07 -12.74 20.83
N ASP A 169 -8.01 -12.43 19.93
CA ASP A 169 -9.40 -12.15 20.30
C ASP A 169 -10.10 -13.38 20.88
N LYS A 170 -9.82 -14.59 20.36
CA LYS A 170 -10.36 -15.84 20.90
C LYS A 170 -9.80 -16.14 22.29
N ASP A 171 -8.50 -15.98 22.49
CA ASP A 171 -7.85 -16.21 23.78
C ASP A 171 -8.36 -15.23 24.87
N LYS A 172 -8.59 -13.96 24.52
CA LYS A 172 -9.17 -12.98 25.45
C LYS A 172 -10.59 -13.35 25.85
N ARG A 173 -11.42 -13.80 24.91
CA ARG A 173 -12.79 -14.25 25.20
C ARG A 173 -12.80 -15.51 26.08
N GLN A 174 -11.89 -16.45 25.83
CA GLN A 174 -11.77 -17.66 26.67
C GLN A 174 -11.32 -17.33 28.09
N LYS A 175 -10.34 -16.43 28.27
CA LYS A 175 -9.92 -15.97 29.60
C LYS A 175 -11.03 -15.22 30.34
N GLN A 176 -11.82 -14.40 29.64
CA GLN A 176 -12.99 -13.73 30.23
C GLN A 176 -14.10 -14.72 30.63
N GLN A 177 -14.35 -15.74 29.81
CA GLN A 177 -15.33 -16.78 30.14
C GLN A 177 -14.87 -17.65 31.33
N GLN A 178 -13.57 -17.99 31.41
CA GLN A 178 -13.01 -18.70 32.55
C GLN A 178 -13.08 -17.87 33.84
N ALA A 179 -12.80 -16.57 33.78
CA ALA A 179 -12.92 -15.67 34.93
C ALA A 179 -14.37 -15.43 35.39
N LEU A 180 -15.37 -15.65 34.54
CA LEU A 180 -16.78 -15.57 34.89
C LEU A 180 -17.33 -16.87 35.49
N MET A 181 -16.61 -17.99 35.37
CA MET A 181 -17.00 -19.30 35.89
C MET A 181 -16.28 -19.69 37.19
N SER A 182 -15.27 -18.90 37.61
CA SER A 182 -14.52 -19.04 38.86
C SER A 182 -14.98 -18.06 39.93
#